data_AF-A0A1N7G2H3-F1
#
_entry.id   AF-A0A1N7G2H3-F1
#
_cell.length_a   1.000
_cell.length_b   1.000
_cell.length_c   1.000
_cell.angle_alpha   90.00
_cell.angle_beta   90.00
_cell.angle_gamma   90.00
#
_symmetry.space_group_name_H-M   'P 1'
#
loop_
_entity.id
_entity.type
_entity.pdbx_description
1 polymer ?
#
loop_
_entity_poly.entity_id
_entity_poly.type
_entity_poly.pdbx_seq_one_letter_code
_entity_poly.pdbx_strand_id
1 'polypeptide(L)' 'MVKISTIVILAGIVLLFVPIPPVATILGVLVILLGVALRLLAGL' A
#
# COMPACT_ATOMS: atom_id res chain seq x y z
N MET A 1 -16.96 2.43 9.16
CA MET A 1 -15.97 1.42 9.60
C MET A 1 -14.85 1.40 8.57
N VAL A 2 -13.68 1.94 8.90
CA VAL A 2 -12.55 1.97 7.96
C VAL A 2 -11.90 0.60 7.97
N LYS A 3 -11.84 -0.08 6.81
CA LYS A 3 -11.23 -1.41 6.71
C LYS A 3 -9.70 -1.26 6.74
N ILE A 4 -9.00 -2.19 7.40
CA ILE A 4 -7.53 -2.18 7.50
C ILE A 4 -6.89 -2.12 6.10
N SER A 5 -7.48 -2.80 5.11
CA SER A 5 -7.04 -2.75 3.71
C SER A 5 -7.06 -1.33 3.12
N THR A 6 -8.08 -0.53 3.46
CA THR A 6 -8.17 0.87 3.05
C THR A 6 -7.01 1.69 3.64
N ILE A 7 -6.65 1.43 4.90
CA ILE A 7 -5.54 2.13 5.58
C ILE A 7 -4.21 1.76 4.93
N VAL A 8 -3.99 0.47 4.61
CA VAL A 8 -2.75 0.00 3.97
C VAL A 8 -2.58 0.58 2.56
N ILE A 9 -3.66 0.63 1.77
CA ILE A 9 -3.64 1.22 0.42
C ILE A 9 -3.32 2.72 0.51
N LEU A 10 -3.96 3.44 1.43
CA LEU A 10 -3.70 4.87 1.62
C LEU A 10 -2.27 5.14 2.09
N ALA A 11 -1.71 4.29 2.96
CA ALA A 11 -0.31 4.39 3.37
C ALA A 11 0.65 4.21 2.19
N GLY A 12 0.39 3.23 1.31
CA GLY A 12 1.16 3.03 0.07
C GLY A 12 1.10 4.25 -0.86
N ILE A 13 -0.07 4.87 -1.01
CA ILE A 13 -0.24 6.09 -1.82
C ILE A 13 0.56 7.25 -1.21
N VAL A 14 0.47 7.46 0.10
CA VAL A 14 1.20 8.56 0.77
C VAL A 14 2.71 8.40 0.59
N LEU A 15 3.25 7.18 0.67
CA LEU A 15 4.68 6.92 0.46
C LEU A 15 5.18 7.32 -0.94
N LEU A 16 4.32 7.28 -1.98
CA LEU A 16 4.70 7.71 -3.33
C LEU A 16 4.88 9.23 -3.45
N PHE A 17 4.26 10.01 -2.57
CA PHE A 17 4.32 11.47 -2.56
C PHE A 17 5.35 12.03 -1.58
N VAL A 18 5.96 11.19 -0.73
CA VAL A 18 7.08 11.62 0.12
C VAL A 18 8.34 11.67 -0.73
N PRO A 19 9.00 12.84 -0.90
CA PRO A 19 10.23 12.96 -1.68
C PRO A 19 11.40 12.35 -0.91
N ILE A 20 11.47 11.02 -0.91
CA ILE A 20 12.60 10.19 -0.47
C ILE A 20 13.09 9.45 -1.74
N PRO A 21 14.41 9.18 -1.93
CA PRO A 21 15.00 8.57 -3.15
C PRO A 21 14.38 7.19 -3.52
N PRO A 22 14.89 6.43 -4.54
CA PRO A 22 14.21 5.28 -5.18
C PRO A 22 13.55 4.26 -4.23
N VAL A 23 14.07 4.17 -3.01
CA VAL A 23 13.54 3.39 -1.89
C VAL A 23 12.04 3.66 -1.61
N ALA A 24 11.59 4.91 -1.57
CA ALA A 24 10.18 5.20 -1.25
C ALA A 24 9.23 4.77 -2.39
N THR A 25 9.67 4.89 -3.64
CA THR A 25 8.94 4.37 -4.79
C THR A 25 8.85 2.84 -4.74
N ILE A 26 9.97 2.15 -4.46
CA ILE A 26 10.00 0.68 -4.35
C ILE A 26 9.11 0.21 -3.19
N LEU A 27 9.23 0.83 -2.02
CA LEU A 27 8.42 0.50 -0.85
C LEU A 27 6.93 0.77 -1.09
N GLY A 28 6.58 1.89 -1.74
CA GLY A 28 5.20 2.22 -2.10
C GLY A 28 4.58 1.15 -3.00
N VAL A 29 5.31 0.70 -4.02
CA VAL A 29 4.86 -0.39 -4.91
C VAL A 29 4.68 -1.70 -4.14
N LEU A 30 5.65 -2.07 -3.28
CA LEU A 30 5.57 -3.30 -2.49
C LEU A 30 4.39 -3.30 -1.51
N VAL A 31 4.11 -2.16 -0.86
CA VAL A 31 2.98 -2.02 0.06
C VAL A 31 1.64 -2.11 -0.66
N ILE A 32 1.53 -1.51 -1.85
CA ILE A 32 0.33 -1.62 -2.70
C ILE A 32 0.08 -3.07 -3.11
N LEU A 33 1.12 -3.77 -3.58
CA LEU A 33 1.04 -5.18 -3.96
C LEU A 33 0.65 -6.07 -2.78
N LEU A 34 1.17 -5.79 -1.58
CA LEU A 34 0.79 -6.51 -0.37
C LEU A 34 -0.68 -6.30 -0.02
N GLY A 35 -1.18 -5.06 -0.12
CA GLY A 35 -2.60 -4.75 0.09
C GLY A 35 -3.52 -5.47 -0.91
N VAL A 36 -3.10 -5.57 -2.17
CA VAL A 36 -3.81 -6.35 -3.20
C VAL A 36 -3.79 -7.84 -2.87
N ALA A 37 -2.63 -8.40 -2.51
CA ALA A 37 -2.51 -9.81 -2.15
C ALA A 37 -3.38 -10.17 -0.94
N LEU A 38 -3.40 -9.32 0.10
CA LEU A 38 -4.26 -9.49 1.26
C LEU A 38 -5.75 -9.47 0.90
N ARG A 39 -6.14 -8.63 -0.07
CA ARG A 39 -7.53 -8.58 -0.56
C ARG A 39 -7.93 -9.84 -1.33
N LEU A 40 -7.01 -10.42 -2.09
CA LEU A 40 -7.23 -11.68 -2.79
C LEU A 40 -7.30 -12.87 -1.81
N LEU A 41 -6.43 -12.89 -0.80
CA LEU A 41 -6.38 -13.96 0.21
C LEU A 41 -7.57 -13.94 1.17
N ALA A 42 -8.01 -12.74 1.58
CA ALA A 42 -9.10 -12.57 2.55
C ALA A 42 -10.51 -12.70 1.93
N GLY A 43 -10.60 -12.95 0.62
CA GLY A 43 -11.86 -12.95 -0.12
C GLY A 43 -12.28 -11.54 -0.52
N LEU A 44 -12.71 -11.41 -1.77
CA LEU A 44 -13.06 -10.14 -2.41
C LEU A 44 -14.20 -9.41 -1.69
#